data_AF-A0A1H7GKM3-F1
#
_entry.id   AF-A0A1H7GKM3-F1
#
_cell.length_a   1.000
_cell.length_b   1.000
_cell.length_c   1.000
_cell.angle_alpha   90.00
_cell.angle_beta   90.00
_cell.angle_gamma   90.00
#
_symmetry.space_group_name_H-M   'P 1'
#
loop_
_entity.id
_entity.type
_entity.pdbx_description
1 polymer ?
#
loop_
_entity_poly.entity_id
_entity_poly.type
_entity_poly.pdbx_seq_one_letter_code
_entity_poly.pdbx_strand_id
1 'polypeptide(L)' 'MITIPNGYAPMLLQAVRDAGLYHEGLMRSETIRPEERADYEEYHVLLTQFLAYLKGEYDAHQAEIDVPLERLCV' A
#
# COMPACT_ATOMS: atom_id res chain seq x y z
N MET A 1 -11.96 -6.29 15.49
CA MET A 1 -10.73 -5.62 15.03
C MET A 1 -9.81 -6.73 14.53
N ILE A 2 -9.36 -6.68 13.28
CA ILE A 2 -8.39 -7.66 12.78
C ILE A 2 -7.02 -7.22 13.33
N THR A 3 -6.44 -8.01 14.23
CA THR A 3 -5.09 -7.80 14.75
C THR A 3 -4.09 -8.59 13.90
N ILE A 4 -3.08 -7.91 13.38
CA ILE A 4 -2.04 -8.48 12.54
C ILE A 4 -0.81 -8.72 13.42
N PRO A 5 -0.18 -9.89 13.37
CA PRO A 5 1.09 -10.12 14.05
C PRO A 5 2.16 -9.10 13.65
N ASN A 6 2.96 -8.62 14.62
CA ASN A 6 3.98 -7.58 14.40
C ASN A 6 4.96 -7.95 13.27
N GLY A 7 5.32 -9.23 13.15
CA GLY A 7 6.18 -9.71 12.06
C GLY A 7 5.57 -9.58 10.65
N TYR A 8 4.24 -9.47 10.53
CA TYR A 8 3.53 -9.31 9.26
C TYR A 8 3.19 -7.84 8.96
N ALA A 9 3.31 -6.94 9.94
CA ALA A 9 3.04 -5.51 9.74
C ALA A 9 3.93 -4.89 8.65
N PRO A 10 5.26 -5.15 8.59
CA PRO A 10 6.10 -4.65 7.50
C PRO A 10 5.69 -5.22 6.14
N MET A 11 5.30 -6.50 6.11
CA MET A 11 4.87 -7.18 4.89
C MET A 11 3.59 -6.57 4.33
N LEU A 12 2.62 -6.23 5.19
CA LEU A 12 1.39 -5.57 4.78
C LEU A 12 1.69 -4.20 4.16
N LEU A 13 2.55 -3.41 4.80
CA LEU A 13 2.92 -2.08 4.34
C LEU A 13 3.58 -2.13 2.95
N GLN A 14 4.52 -3.08 2.76
CA GLN A 14 5.18 -3.32 1.49
C GLN A 14 4.21 -3.83 0.41
N ALA A 15 3.31 -4.76 0.75
CA ALA A 15 2.35 -5.31 -0.19
C ALA A 15 1.40 -4.23 -0.75
N VAL A 16 0.91 -3.32 0.11
CA VAL A 16 0.03 -2.22 -0.34
C VAL A 16 0.81 -1.22 -1.20
N ARG A 17 2.06 -0.91 -0.84
CA ARG A 17 2.95 -0.07 -1.66
C ARG A 17 3.20 -0.68 -3.04
N ASP A 18 3.52 -1.97 -3.10
CA ASP A 18 3.78 -2.67 -4.35
C ASP A 18 2.52 -2.77 -5.22
N ALA A 19 1.36 -2.97 -4.61
CA ALA A 19 0.08 -2.92 -5.31
C ALA A 19 -0.19 -1.54 -5.93
N GLY A 20 0.14 -0.46 -5.22
CA GLY A 20 0.05 0.91 -5.72
C GLY A 20 0.93 1.14 -6.95
N LEU A 21 2.21 0.77 -6.86
CA LEU A 21 3.15 0.89 -7.98
C LEU A 21 2.75 0.03 -9.19
N TYR A 22 2.23 -1.17 -8.94
CA TYR A 22 1.71 -2.03 -10.01
C TYR A 22 0.56 -1.33 -10.74
N HIS A 23 -0.39 -0.75 -10.02
CA HIS A 23 -1.52 -0.03 -10.61
C HIS A 23 -1.09 1.24 -11.36
N GLU A 24 -0.13 1.98 -10.81
CA GLU A 24 0.49 3.12 -11.50
C GLU A 24 1.10 2.69 -12.85
N GLY A 25 1.83 1.58 -12.88
CA GLY A 25 2.38 1.00 -14.10
C GLY A 25 1.29 0.54 -15.07
N LEU A 26 0.24 -0.09 -14.56
CA LEU A 26 -0.86 -0.60 -15.37
C LEU A 26 -1.63 0.53 -16.07
N MET A 27 -1.86 1.66 -15.40
CA MET A 27 -2.50 2.85 -16.00
C MET A 27 -1.72 3.46 -17.17
N ARG A 28 -0.40 3.22 -17.22
CA ARG A 28 0.50 3.61 -18.31
C ARG A 28 0.58 2.56 -19.42
N SER A 29 0.05 1.36 -19.21
CA SER A 29 0.02 0.30 -20.20
C SER A 29 -1.02 0.58 -21.28
N GLU A 30 -0.68 0.26 -22.53
CA GLU A 30 -1.61 0.31 -23.67
C GLU A 30 -2.67 -0.81 -23.60
N THR A 31 -2.56 -1.74 -22.65
CA THR A 31 -3.46 -2.90 -22.52
C THR A 31 -4.77 -2.59 -21.78
N ILE A 32 -4.85 -1.48 -21.03
CA ILE A 32 -6.10 -1.09 -20.35
C ILE A 32 -7.09 -0.57 -21.39
N ARG A 33 -8.31 -1.12 -21.36
CA ARG A 33 -9.39 -0.62 -22.21
C ARG A 33 -9.90 0.72 -21.67
N PRO A 34 -10.28 1.68 -22.53
CA PRO A 34 -10.73 3.00 -22.10
C PRO A 34 -11.86 2.96 -21.06
N GLU A 35 -12.78 2.01 -21.19
CA GLU A 35 -13.92 1.82 -20.29
C GLU A 35 -13.54 1.36 -18.89
N GLU A 36 -12.38 0.71 -18.69
CA GLU A 36 -11.92 0.22 -17.38
C GLU A 36 -11.00 1.21 -16.67
N ARG A 37 -10.50 2.23 -17.37
CA ARG A 37 -9.49 3.16 -16.85
C ARG A 37 -9.95 3.85 -15.56
N ALA A 38 -11.23 4.25 -15.49
CA ALA A 38 -11.79 4.91 -14.32
C ALA A 38 -11.72 4.02 -13.07
N ASP A 39 -12.01 2.73 -13.20
CA ASP A 39 -11.98 1.77 -12.09
C ASP A 39 -10.55 1.57 -11.56
N TYR A 40 -9.57 1.48 -12.46
CA TYR A 40 -8.15 1.38 -12.08
C TYR A 40 -7.63 2.65 -11.40
N GLU A 41 -8.07 3.83 -11.87
CA GLU A 41 -7.73 5.11 -11.25
C GLU A 41 -8.33 5.24 -9.84
N GLU A 42 -9.60 4.88 -9.68
CA GLU A 42 -10.27 4.86 -8.36
C GLU A 42 -9.56 3.91 -7.40
N TYR A 43 -9.26 2.68 -7.84
CA TYR A 43 -8.57 1.71 -6.99
C TYR A 43 -7.15 2.16 -6.63
N HIS A 44 -6.42 2.79 -7.55
CA HIS A 44 -5.12 3.38 -7.26
C HIS A 44 -5.21 4.48 -6.19
N VAL A 45 -6.22 5.36 -6.27
CA VAL A 45 -6.48 6.37 -5.22
C VAL A 45 -6.72 5.70 -3.86
N LEU A 46 -7.54 4.65 -3.81
CA LEU A 46 -7.78 3.90 -2.57
C LEU A 46 -6.50 3.27 -2.02
N LEU A 47 -5.64 2.69 -2.86
CA LEU A 47 -4.35 2.13 -2.44
C LEU A 47 -3.44 3.19 -1.82
N THR A 48 -3.36 4.39 -2.41
CA THR A 48 -2.54 5.48 -1.87
C THR A 48 -3.04 6.00 -0.52
N GLN A 49 -4.36 6.15 -0.37
CA GLN A 49 -4.98 6.52 0.90
C GLN A 49 -4.77 5.44 1.97
N PHE A 50 -4.92 4.17 1.57
CA PHE A 50 -4.73 3.05 2.49
C PHE A 50 -3.28 2.91 2.94
N LEU A 51 -2.31 3.10 2.04
CA LEU A 51 -0.89 3.12 2.41
C LEU A 51 -0.60 4.25 3.41
N ALA A 52 -1.13 5.45 3.18
CA ALA A 52 -0.96 6.57 4.10
C ALA A 52 -1.54 6.27 5.50
N TYR A 53 -2.73 5.69 5.54
CA TYR A 53 -3.35 5.22 6.78
C TYR A 53 -2.46 4.21 7.51
N LEU A 54 -2.02 3.15 6.81
CA LEU A 54 -1.19 2.11 7.40
C LEU A 54 0.18 2.63 7.86
N LYS A 55 0.77 3.61 7.18
CA LYS A 55 2.02 4.24 7.65
C LYS A 55 1.82 4.97 8.97
N GLY A 56 0.69 5.66 9.15
CA GLY A 56 0.34 6.29 10.42
C GLY A 56 0.14 5.28 11.55
N GLU A 57 -0.58 4.19 11.29
CA GLU A 57 -0.74 3.10 12.26
C GLU A 57 0.60 2.42 12.59
N TYR A 58 1.43 2.16 11.59
CA TYR A 58 2.74 1.56 11.78
C TYR A 58 3.66 2.42 12.65
N ASP A 59 3.72 3.73 12.37
CA ASP A 59 4.51 4.69 13.15
C ASP A 59 4.06 4.74 14.62
N ALA A 60 2.74 4.77 14.85
CA ALA A 60 2.16 4.76 16.20
C ALA A 60 2.51 3.49 17.00
N HIS A 61 2.74 2.37 16.32
CA HIS A 61 3.06 1.06 16.92
C HIS A 61 4.51 0.62 16.69
N GLN A 62 5.38 1.49 16.17
CA GLN A 62 6.75 1.15 15.80
C GLN A 62 7.60 0.66 16.98
N ALA A 63 7.30 1.09 18.21
CA ALA A 63 7.99 0.59 19.40
C ALA A 63 7.75 -0.91 19.67
N GLU A 64 6.64 -1.45 19.17
CA GLU A 64 6.26 -2.87 19.32
C GLU A 64 6.68 -3.70 18.10
N ILE A 65 6.87 -3.04 16.96
CA ILE A 65 7.27 -3.65 15.69
C ILE A 65 8.77 -3.40 15.54
N ASP A 66 9.58 -4.44 15.80
CA ASP A 66 11.06 -4.41 15.85
C ASP A 66 11.78 -4.09 14.52
N VAL A 67 11.12 -3.32 13.65
CA VAL A 67 11.59 -2.85 12.35
C VAL A 67 11.20 -1.37 12.19
N PRO A 68 12.16 -0.44 12.15
CA PRO A 68 11.88 0.97 11.91
C PRO A 68 11.28 1.22 10.52
N LEU A 69 10.31 2.15 10.44
CA LEU A 69 9.65 2.50 9.19
C LEU A 69 10.64 3.02 8.14
N GLU A 70 11.71 3.72 8.54
CA GLU A 70 12.71 4.27 7.61
C GLU A 70 13.52 3.17 6.91
N ARG A 71 13.50 1.94 7.43
CA ARG A 71 14.12 0.78 6.80
C ARG A 71 13.21 0.10 5.78
N LEU A 72 11.94 0.50 5.74
CA LEU A 72 10.96 0.02 4.76
C LEU A 72 10.92 1.04 3.62
N CYS A 73 11.17 0.61 2.38
CA CYS A 73 11.11 1.47 1.19
C CYS A 73 9.66 1.76 0.75
N VAL A 74 8.85 2.30 1.67
CA VAL A 74 7.40 2.54 1.55
C VAL A 74 7.00 3.97 1.88
#